data_AF-A0A344USI1-F1
#
_entry.id   AF-A0A344USI1-F1
#
_cell.length_a   1.000
_cell.length_b   1.000
_cell.length_c   1.000
_cell.angle_alpha   90.00
_cell.angle_beta   90.00
_cell.angle_gamma   90.00
#
_symmetry.space_group_name_H-M   'P 1'
#
loop_
_entity.id
_entity.type
_entity.pdbx_description
1 polymer ?
#
loop_
_entity_poly.entity_id
_entity_poly.type
_entity_poly.pdbx_seq_one_letter_code
_entity_poly.pdbx_strand_id
1 'polypeptide(L)'
;MLPPRDAITVALGRQALSLAARVLRDAGRRTVLVPAYCCQTMVTPWELEGMAVDRVPVGPDLLMSADELARRVRYRLDRGEIPAVLHCETFGVRAGTSLRSVLDGAAAGGVPVVVDRTHSFLGGRGEPGWIEVVSTRKLFALPEVGWICGLPRGEDDGRQPRGRLDDRLTRAREQFLAEPGVDSFEAAEDLADEAWTPVPPHPDALSALSGLDTEKFARRILKTRRRVAERVPRLDVVNPGAVCPLVIRDPHADELADELFRHGMVGPIHWDRPEHLPAGAAWPERILCLPTVLDESQVELVAEVLSP
;
A
#
# COMPACT_ATOMS: atom_id res chain seq x y z
N MET A 1 -1.63 -5.15 -16.70
CA MET A 1 -2.24 -6.09 -15.74
C MET A 1 -3.55 -5.47 -15.35
N LEU A 2 -4.63 -6.13 -15.75
CA LEU A 2 -5.98 -5.75 -15.35
C LEU A 2 -6.32 -6.41 -14.01
N PRO A 3 -7.33 -5.90 -13.29
CA PRO A 3 -7.89 -6.62 -12.15
C PRO A 3 -8.20 -8.08 -12.54
N PRO A 4 -7.97 -9.07 -11.66
CA PRO A 4 -8.37 -10.45 -11.89
C PRO A 4 -9.86 -10.54 -12.26
N ARG A 5 -10.25 -11.55 -13.05
CA ARG A 5 -11.64 -11.69 -13.54
C ARG A 5 -12.67 -11.84 -12.42
N ASP A 6 -12.26 -12.41 -11.30
CA ASP A 6 -13.06 -12.64 -10.11
C ASP A 6 -12.88 -11.55 -9.05
N ALA A 7 -12.18 -10.46 -9.39
CA ALA A 7 -11.99 -9.33 -8.50
C ALA A 7 -13.24 -8.45 -8.41
N ILE A 8 -13.53 -7.96 -7.21
CA ILE A 8 -14.45 -6.85 -7.02
C ILE A 8 -13.63 -5.57 -7.20
N THR A 9 -13.95 -4.80 -8.24
CA THR A 9 -13.30 -3.50 -8.48
C THR A 9 -13.99 -2.40 -7.69
N VAL A 10 -13.19 -1.53 -7.08
CA VAL A 10 -13.65 -0.37 -6.30
C VAL A 10 -12.91 0.88 -6.74
N ALA A 11 -13.42 2.06 -6.41
CA ALA A 11 -12.70 3.29 -6.69
C ALA A 11 -11.38 3.35 -5.90
N LEU A 12 -11.41 3.07 -4.59
CA LEU A 12 -10.26 3.30 -3.71
C LEU A 12 -9.72 2.04 -3.04
N GLY A 13 -8.41 1.98 -2.77
CA GLY A 13 -7.84 0.88 -1.96
C GLY A 13 -8.44 0.79 -0.54
N ARG A 14 -8.71 1.93 0.09
CA ARG A 14 -9.38 1.98 1.40
C ARG A 14 -10.78 1.36 1.37
N GLN A 15 -11.50 1.48 0.25
CA GLN A 15 -12.80 0.85 0.06
C GLN A 15 -12.69 -0.69 -0.09
N ALA A 16 -11.64 -1.18 -0.74
CA ALA A 16 -11.36 -2.61 -0.80
C ALA A 16 -11.08 -3.18 0.60
N LEU A 17 -10.32 -2.47 1.44
CA LEU A 17 -10.13 -2.83 2.85
C LEU A 17 -11.45 -2.76 3.64
N SER A 18 -12.33 -1.79 3.38
CA SER A 18 -13.67 -1.74 4.00
C SER A 18 -14.51 -2.97 3.68
N LEU A 19 -14.45 -3.48 2.44
CA LEU A 19 -15.12 -4.73 2.08
C LEU A 19 -14.54 -5.92 2.86
N ALA A 20 -13.21 -6.03 2.94
CA ALA A 20 -12.56 -7.08 3.72
C ALA A 20 -12.95 -7.02 5.20
N ALA A 21 -12.87 -5.84 5.82
CA ALA A 21 -13.19 -5.63 7.22
C ALA A 21 -14.65 -6.02 7.51
N ARG A 22 -15.60 -5.58 6.69
CA ARG A 22 -17.02 -5.92 6.83
C ARG A 22 -17.26 -7.42 6.75
N VAL A 23 -16.76 -8.07 5.71
CA VAL A 23 -16.95 -9.53 5.51
C VAL A 23 -16.34 -10.33 6.67
N LEU A 24 -15.15 -9.94 7.13
CA LEU A 24 -14.49 -10.62 8.24
C LEU A 24 -15.21 -10.36 9.57
N ARG A 25 -15.72 -9.15 9.80
CA ARG A 25 -16.56 -8.84 10.96
C ARG A 25 -17.85 -9.68 10.95
N ASP A 26 -18.51 -9.80 9.81
CA ASP A 26 -19.73 -10.62 9.66
C ASP A 26 -19.43 -12.12 9.83
N ALA A 27 -18.22 -12.56 9.50
CA ALA A 27 -17.69 -13.88 9.83
C ALA A 27 -17.28 -14.03 11.32
N GLY A 28 -17.59 -13.03 12.16
CA GLY A 28 -17.35 -13.05 13.61
C GLY A 28 -15.94 -12.68 14.04
N ARG A 29 -15.08 -12.17 13.13
CA ARG A 29 -13.75 -11.68 13.52
C ARG A 29 -13.89 -10.36 14.27
N ARG A 30 -13.15 -10.22 15.37
CA ARG A 30 -13.22 -9.04 16.25
C ARG A 30 -11.90 -8.30 16.40
N THR A 31 -10.80 -8.92 16.01
CA THR A 31 -9.47 -8.32 16.04
C THR A 31 -8.78 -8.48 14.70
N VAL A 32 -8.02 -7.46 14.31
CA VAL A 32 -7.08 -7.50 13.20
C VAL A 32 -5.65 -7.26 13.71
N LEU A 33 -4.72 -8.12 13.29
CA LEU A 33 -3.30 -7.90 13.45
C LEU A 33 -2.80 -7.09 12.25
N VAL A 34 -2.20 -5.94 12.48
CA VAL A 34 -1.69 -5.05 11.42
C VAL A 34 -0.20 -4.77 11.64
N PRO A 35 0.60 -4.47 10.61
CA PRO A 35 1.96 -3.98 10.82
C PRO A 35 1.95 -2.67 11.62
N ALA A 36 2.91 -2.51 12.52
CA ALA A 36 3.11 -1.26 13.26
C ALA A 36 3.43 -0.09 12.33
N TYR A 37 4.13 -0.35 11.22
CA TYR A 37 4.44 0.63 10.18
C TYR A 37 3.47 0.50 9.00
N CYS A 38 2.41 1.32 9.03
CA CYS A 38 1.44 1.46 7.96
C CYS A 38 0.72 2.81 8.09
N CYS A 39 0.23 3.33 6.97
CA CYS A 39 -0.69 4.46 6.94
C CYS A 39 -1.97 4.17 7.74
N GLN A 40 -2.47 5.16 8.50
CA GLN A 40 -3.72 5.02 9.25
C GLN A 40 -4.92 4.71 8.34
N THR A 41 -4.93 5.18 7.10
CA THR A 41 -6.00 4.89 6.12
C THR A 41 -6.17 3.40 5.81
N MET A 42 -5.13 2.57 6.05
CA MET A 42 -5.24 1.10 5.93
C MET A 42 -5.88 0.46 7.18
N VAL A 43 -5.83 1.15 8.32
CA VAL A 43 -6.31 0.68 9.63
C VAL A 43 -7.74 1.14 9.90
N THR A 44 -8.09 2.35 9.48
CA THR A 44 -9.43 2.95 9.67
C THR A 44 -10.60 2.06 9.26
N PRO A 45 -10.56 1.31 8.13
CA PRO A 45 -11.67 0.42 7.76
C PRO A 45 -12.01 -0.63 8.83
N TRP A 46 -11.00 -1.12 9.55
CA TRP A 46 -11.18 -2.12 10.61
C TRP A 46 -11.78 -1.49 11.88
N GLU A 47 -11.31 -0.29 12.23
CA GLU A 47 -11.80 0.48 13.37
C GLU A 47 -13.27 0.90 13.16
N LEU A 48 -13.64 1.31 11.94
CA LEU A 48 -15.02 1.66 11.58
C LEU A 48 -15.98 0.46 11.70
N GLU A 49 -15.50 -0.76 11.46
CA GLU A 49 -16.25 -1.99 11.69
C GLU A 49 -16.24 -2.46 13.17
N GLY A 50 -15.64 -1.66 14.06
CA GLY A 50 -15.57 -1.92 15.50
C GLY A 50 -14.59 -3.02 15.89
N MET A 51 -13.64 -3.36 15.02
CA MET A 51 -12.61 -4.36 15.30
C MET A 51 -11.47 -3.77 16.14
N ALA A 52 -10.97 -4.54 17.10
CA ALA A 52 -9.76 -4.19 17.82
C ALA A 52 -8.54 -4.29 16.89
N VAL A 53 -7.64 -3.32 16.97
CA VAL A 53 -6.40 -3.28 16.18
C VAL A 53 -5.22 -3.62 17.08
N ASP A 54 -4.48 -4.68 16.74
CA ASP A 54 -3.21 -5.04 17.38
C ASP A 54 -2.05 -4.86 16.41
N ARG A 55 -1.19 -3.90 16.74
CA ARG A 55 -0.03 -3.55 15.92
C ARG A 55 1.14 -4.48 16.23
N VAL A 56 1.64 -5.15 15.19
CA VAL A 56 2.77 -6.07 15.23
C VAL A 56 4.05 -5.31 14.85
N PRO A 57 5.11 -5.33 15.68
CA PRO A 57 6.38 -4.72 15.36
C PRO A 57 6.91 -5.15 14.00
N VAL A 58 7.57 -4.24 13.30
CA VAL A 58 8.16 -4.49 11.98
C VAL A 58 9.69 -4.62 12.05
N GLY A 59 10.25 -5.36 11.10
CA GLY A 59 11.70 -5.51 10.91
C GLY A 59 12.32 -4.36 10.10
N PRO A 60 13.63 -4.46 9.78
CA PRO A 60 14.32 -3.48 8.95
C PRO A 60 13.79 -3.39 7.51
N ASP A 61 13.14 -4.46 7.05
CA ASP A 61 12.43 -4.57 5.77
C ASP A 61 11.02 -3.98 5.81
N LEU A 62 10.63 -3.42 6.96
CA LEU A 62 9.34 -2.76 7.21
C LEU A 62 8.13 -3.71 7.16
N LEU A 63 8.37 -5.02 7.17
CA LEU A 63 7.34 -6.06 7.29
C LEU A 63 7.22 -6.54 8.74
N MET A 64 6.09 -7.15 9.09
CA MET A 64 5.87 -7.69 10.45
C MET A 64 6.96 -8.69 10.85
N SER A 65 7.40 -8.63 12.10
CA SER A 65 8.25 -9.67 12.66
C SER A 65 7.50 -11.01 12.69
N ALA A 66 8.09 -12.03 12.09
CA ALA A 66 7.51 -13.37 12.00
C ALA A 66 7.23 -13.96 13.39
N ASP A 67 8.18 -13.83 14.32
CA ASP A 67 8.06 -14.35 15.68
C ASP A 67 6.96 -13.63 16.47
N GLU A 68 6.90 -12.30 16.35
CA GLU A 68 5.88 -11.48 16.99
C GLU A 68 4.48 -11.81 16.47
N LEU A 69 4.34 -11.98 15.15
CA LEU A 69 3.08 -12.37 14.52
C LEU A 69 2.65 -13.77 15.00
N ALA A 70 3.55 -14.75 14.94
CA ALA A 70 3.26 -16.12 15.35
C ALA A 70 2.80 -16.19 16.82
N ARG A 71 3.47 -15.46 17.72
CA ARG A 71 3.08 -15.38 19.14
C ARG A 71 1.71 -14.75 19.32
N ARG A 72 1.42 -13.62 18.64
CA ARG A 72 0.11 -12.93 18.75
C ARG A 72 -1.04 -13.73 18.16
N VAL A 73 -0.82 -14.45 17.07
CA VAL A 73 -1.81 -15.37 16.49
C VAL A 73 -2.10 -16.49 17.48
N ARG A 74 -1.06 -17.18 17.97
CA ARG A 74 -1.20 -18.27 18.95
C ARG A 74 -1.93 -17.84 20.22
N TYR A 75 -1.51 -16.72 20.80
CA TYR A 75 -2.12 -16.16 22.01
C TYR A 75 -3.64 -15.98 21.91
N ARG A 76 -4.14 -15.58 20.72
CA ARG A 76 -5.57 -15.40 20.46
C ARG A 76 -6.29 -16.72 20.25
N LEU A 77 -5.70 -17.61 19.44
CA LEU A 77 -6.26 -18.94 19.21
C LEU A 77 -6.41 -19.72 20.52
N ASP A 78 -5.42 -19.63 21.42
CA ASP A 78 -5.46 -20.25 22.76
C ASP A 78 -6.63 -19.74 23.63
N ARG A 79 -7.18 -18.57 23.29
CA ARG A 79 -8.34 -17.95 23.96
C ARG A 79 -9.65 -18.15 23.20
N GLY A 80 -9.64 -18.96 22.14
CA GLY A 80 -10.80 -19.20 21.28
C GLY A 80 -11.15 -18.03 20.36
N GLU A 81 -10.23 -17.07 20.17
CA GLU A 81 -10.42 -15.94 19.26
C GLU A 81 -9.67 -16.18 17.94
N ILE A 82 -10.37 -16.06 16.81
CA ILE A 82 -9.76 -16.11 15.47
C ILE A 82 -9.54 -14.66 15.00
N PRO A 83 -8.30 -14.14 14.99
CA PRO A 83 -8.01 -12.82 14.45
C PRO A 83 -8.07 -12.83 12.91
N ALA A 84 -8.14 -11.65 12.31
CA ALA A 84 -7.66 -11.43 10.95
C ALA A 84 -6.21 -10.95 10.97
N VAL A 85 -5.47 -11.17 9.88
CA VAL A 85 -4.12 -10.62 9.68
C VAL A 85 -4.13 -9.75 8.44
N LEU A 86 -3.79 -8.47 8.59
CA LEU A 86 -3.47 -7.59 7.48
C LEU A 86 -1.95 -7.59 7.27
N HIS A 87 -1.49 -8.22 6.19
CA HIS A 87 -0.10 -8.18 5.76
C HIS A 87 0.07 -7.16 4.63
N CYS A 88 0.86 -6.11 4.85
CA CYS A 88 1.17 -5.13 3.81
C CYS A 88 2.51 -5.46 3.16
N GLU A 89 2.56 -5.62 1.83
CA GLU A 89 3.80 -5.71 1.05
C GLU A 89 4.38 -4.28 0.85
N THR A 90 4.70 -3.63 1.98
CA THR A 90 5.15 -2.22 2.08
C THR A 90 6.35 -1.95 1.18
N PHE A 91 6.32 -0.83 0.44
CA PHE A 91 7.28 -0.49 -0.62
C PHE A 91 7.58 -1.60 -1.63
N GLY A 92 6.65 -2.54 -1.82
CA GLY A 92 6.83 -3.67 -2.73
C GLY A 92 7.65 -4.81 -2.15
N VAL A 93 8.04 -4.75 -0.88
CA VAL A 93 8.75 -5.82 -0.18
C VAL A 93 7.78 -6.95 0.10
N ARG A 94 8.11 -8.16 -0.36
CA ARG A 94 7.30 -9.36 -0.15
C ARG A 94 7.81 -10.13 1.05
N ALA A 95 6.92 -10.89 1.71
CA ALA A 95 7.29 -11.70 2.86
C ALA A 95 8.46 -12.65 2.54
N GLY A 96 9.55 -12.54 3.30
CA GLY A 96 10.63 -13.54 3.30
C GLY A 96 10.17 -14.88 3.90
N THR A 97 11.03 -15.90 3.81
CA THR A 97 10.68 -17.29 4.16
C THR A 97 10.03 -17.45 5.54
N SER A 98 10.57 -16.83 6.58
CA SER A 98 10.06 -16.97 7.95
C SER A 98 8.67 -16.35 8.13
N LEU A 99 8.48 -15.11 7.69
CA LEU A 99 7.18 -14.44 7.77
C LEU A 99 6.15 -15.15 6.89
N ARG A 100 6.56 -15.58 5.70
CA ARG A 100 5.71 -16.33 4.79
C ARG A 100 5.21 -17.63 5.42
N SER A 101 6.09 -18.40 6.06
CA SER A 101 5.72 -19.64 6.75
C SER A 101 4.69 -19.40 7.86
N VAL A 102 4.78 -18.27 8.58
CA VAL A 102 3.80 -17.92 9.62
C VAL A 102 2.45 -17.56 9.00
N LEU A 103 2.44 -16.77 7.93
CA LEU A 103 1.21 -16.37 7.23
C LEU A 103 0.50 -17.59 6.60
N ASP A 104 1.24 -18.46 5.91
CA ASP A 104 0.70 -19.69 5.32
C ASP A 104 0.18 -20.63 6.41
N GLY A 105 0.92 -20.80 7.52
CA GLY A 105 0.48 -21.60 8.65
C GLY A 105 -0.79 -21.06 9.32
N ALA A 106 -0.90 -19.73 9.45
CA ALA A 106 -2.09 -19.08 9.96
C ALA A 106 -3.29 -19.31 9.03
N ALA A 107 -3.12 -19.08 7.72
CA ALA A 107 -4.15 -19.31 6.70
C ALA A 107 -4.63 -20.77 6.69
N ALA A 108 -3.70 -21.74 6.71
CA ALA A 108 -4.03 -23.16 6.79
C ALA A 108 -4.76 -23.53 8.09
N GLY A 109 -4.51 -22.80 9.17
CA GLY A 109 -5.22 -22.91 10.46
C GLY A 109 -6.56 -22.17 10.52
N GLY A 110 -7.05 -21.59 9.42
CA GLY A 110 -8.33 -20.89 9.35
C GLY A 110 -8.29 -19.41 9.79
N VAL A 111 -7.11 -18.84 10.03
CA VAL A 111 -6.93 -17.40 10.28
C VAL A 111 -6.92 -16.66 8.94
N PRO A 112 -7.89 -15.76 8.67
CA PRO A 112 -7.92 -15.03 7.40
C PRO A 112 -6.73 -14.09 7.28
N VAL A 113 -6.01 -14.21 6.15
CA VAL A 113 -4.91 -13.33 5.77
C VAL A 113 -5.38 -12.41 4.63
N VAL A 114 -5.38 -11.11 4.91
CA VAL A 114 -5.56 -10.05 3.91
C VAL A 114 -4.18 -9.53 3.55
N VAL A 115 -3.82 -9.58 2.27
CA VAL A 115 -2.56 -9.01 1.76
C VAL A 115 -2.83 -7.71 1.01
N ASP A 116 -2.29 -6.61 1.50
CA ASP A 116 -2.25 -5.34 0.77
C ASP A 116 -1.04 -5.34 -0.16
N ARG A 117 -1.33 -5.41 -1.47
CA ARG A 117 -0.35 -5.46 -2.57
C ARG A 117 -0.28 -4.14 -3.34
N THR A 118 -0.78 -3.06 -2.77
CA THR A 118 -0.78 -1.71 -3.37
C THR A 118 0.59 -1.27 -3.89
N HIS A 119 1.69 -1.70 -3.26
CA HIS A 119 3.05 -1.37 -3.69
C HIS A 119 3.77 -2.51 -4.44
N SER A 120 3.18 -3.69 -4.56
CA SER A 120 3.84 -4.90 -5.05
C SER A 120 3.10 -5.58 -6.20
N PHE A 121 1.92 -5.09 -6.59
CA PHE A 121 1.07 -5.74 -7.59
C PHE A 121 1.75 -5.88 -8.97
N LEU A 122 2.72 -5.00 -9.29
CA LEU A 122 3.53 -5.13 -10.52
C LEU A 122 4.55 -6.27 -10.46
N GLY A 123 4.87 -6.78 -9.27
CA GLY A 123 5.88 -7.80 -9.04
C GLY A 123 5.38 -9.25 -9.20
N GLY A 124 4.14 -9.46 -9.64
CA GLY A 124 3.58 -10.79 -9.89
C GLY A 124 2.17 -11.00 -9.32
N ARG A 125 1.71 -12.24 -9.33
CA ARG A 125 0.39 -12.63 -8.81
C ARG A 125 0.39 -12.75 -7.28
N GLY A 126 -0.78 -12.56 -6.69
CA GLY A 126 -1.01 -12.75 -5.27
C GLY A 126 -0.97 -14.23 -4.89
N GLU A 127 -0.98 -14.46 -3.60
CA GLU A 127 -0.90 -15.82 -3.06
C GLU A 127 -2.28 -16.48 -3.03
N PRO A 128 -2.40 -17.71 -3.59
CA PRO A 128 -3.65 -18.45 -3.52
C PRO A 128 -4.12 -18.64 -2.07
N GLY A 129 -5.41 -18.42 -1.81
CA GLY A 129 -6.00 -18.61 -0.49
C GLY A 129 -5.90 -17.40 0.44
N TRP A 130 -5.21 -16.33 0.03
CA TRP A 130 -5.25 -15.04 0.74
C TRP A 130 -6.26 -14.10 0.09
N ILE A 131 -6.78 -13.16 0.88
CA ILE A 131 -7.59 -12.05 0.37
C ILE A 131 -6.62 -10.99 -0.15
N GLU A 132 -6.61 -10.71 -1.44
CA GLU A 132 -5.73 -9.69 -2.03
C GLU A 132 -6.44 -8.35 -2.10
N VAL A 133 -5.77 -7.27 -1.69
CA VAL A 133 -6.22 -5.88 -1.85
C VAL A 133 -5.18 -5.08 -2.62
N VAL A 134 -5.61 -4.25 -3.56
CA VAL A 134 -4.72 -3.35 -4.31
C VAL A 134 -5.37 -1.99 -4.54
N SER A 135 -4.58 -0.93 -4.43
CA SER A 135 -4.81 0.36 -5.08
C SER A 135 -3.78 0.60 -6.19
N THR A 136 -4.23 1.05 -7.37
CA THR A 136 -3.33 1.34 -8.49
C THR A 136 -2.61 2.69 -8.35
N ARG A 137 -3.26 3.66 -7.69
CA ARG A 137 -2.82 5.07 -7.62
C ARG A 137 -1.41 5.25 -7.05
N LYS A 138 -0.97 4.34 -6.18
CA LYS A 138 0.37 4.45 -5.55
C LYS A 138 1.51 4.18 -6.53
N LEU A 139 1.25 3.46 -7.63
CA LEU A 139 2.25 3.17 -8.65
C LEU A 139 1.93 3.82 -10.01
N PHE A 140 0.66 4.07 -10.31
CA PHE A 140 0.22 4.72 -11.55
C PHE A 140 -0.38 6.09 -11.30
N ALA A 141 -0.14 7.00 -12.26
CA ALA A 141 -0.82 8.29 -12.37
C ALA A 141 -2.27 8.10 -12.88
N LEU A 142 -3.10 7.49 -12.05
CA LEU A 142 -4.53 7.27 -12.29
C LEU A 142 -5.34 7.93 -11.18
N PRO A 143 -6.53 8.49 -11.48
CA PRO A 143 -7.34 9.11 -10.44
C PRO A 143 -7.82 8.07 -9.44
N GLU A 144 -8.18 6.88 -9.90
CA GLU A 144 -8.67 5.81 -9.03
C GLU A 144 -8.54 4.45 -9.71
N VAL A 145 -9.10 3.44 -9.05
CA VAL A 145 -9.07 2.00 -9.28
C VAL A 145 -8.32 1.29 -8.15
N GLY A 146 -9.07 0.46 -7.45
CA GLY A 146 -8.58 -0.60 -6.60
C GLY A 146 -9.36 -1.88 -6.85
N TRP A 147 -8.89 -2.97 -6.27
CA TRP A 147 -9.62 -4.23 -6.31
C TRP A 147 -9.39 -5.06 -5.07
N ILE A 148 -10.31 -6.00 -4.85
CA ILE A 148 -10.19 -7.05 -3.86
C ILE A 148 -10.51 -8.41 -4.48
N CYS A 149 -9.73 -9.45 -4.14
CA CYS A 149 -9.94 -10.84 -4.56
C CYS A 149 -9.90 -11.77 -3.34
N GLY A 150 -10.42 -13.00 -3.50
CA GLY A 150 -10.33 -14.02 -2.46
C GLY A 150 -11.35 -13.90 -1.33
N LEU A 151 -12.29 -12.95 -1.42
CA LEU A 151 -13.45 -12.92 -0.52
C LEU A 151 -14.40 -14.08 -0.83
N PRO A 152 -15.09 -14.62 0.21
CA PRO A 152 -16.24 -15.50 0.00
C PRO A 152 -17.26 -14.85 -0.93
N ARG A 153 -17.77 -15.61 -1.92
CA ARG A 153 -18.76 -15.09 -2.86
C ARG A 153 -20.13 -14.97 -2.18
N GLY A 154 -20.65 -13.75 -2.09
CA GLY A 154 -22.05 -13.46 -1.82
C GLY A 154 -22.82 -13.13 -3.10
N GLU A 155 -24.14 -13.00 -2.98
CA GLU A 155 -24.99 -12.47 -4.07
C GLU A 155 -24.78 -10.97 -4.30
N ASP A 156 -24.38 -10.25 -3.24
CA ASP A 156 -24.04 -8.84 -3.24
C ASP A 156 -22.51 -8.68 -3.08
N ASP A 157 -21.90 -7.85 -3.92
CA ASP A 157 -20.47 -7.50 -3.84
C ASP A 157 -20.19 -6.37 -2.84
N GLY A 158 -21.23 -5.86 -2.17
CA GLY A 158 -21.15 -4.91 -1.06
C GLY A 158 -20.87 -3.48 -1.48
N ARG A 159 -20.85 -3.20 -2.80
CA ARG A 159 -20.66 -1.86 -3.36
C ARG A 159 -21.98 -1.12 -3.49
N GLN A 160 -21.93 0.18 -3.26
CA GLN A 160 -23.03 1.10 -3.56
C GLN A 160 -22.84 1.72 -4.94
N PRO A 161 -23.92 2.21 -5.57
CA PRO A 161 -23.80 3.09 -6.73
C PRO A 161 -22.99 4.33 -6.40
N ARG A 162 -22.27 4.87 -7.40
CA ARG A 162 -21.54 6.13 -7.26
C ARG A 162 -22.50 7.29 -7.01
N GLY A 163 -22.09 8.22 -6.15
CA GLY A 163 -22.77 9.47 -5.87
C GLY A 163 -21.93 10.70 -6.23
N ARG A 164 -22.45 11.87 -5.88
CA ARG A 164 -21.81 13.17 -6.18
C ARG A 164 -20.43 13.34 -5.53
N LEU A 165 -20.22 12.78 -4.34
CA LEU A 165 -18.94 12.83 -3.66
C LEU A 165 -17.87 12.07 -4.46
N ASP A 166 -18.20 10.87 -4.93
CA ASP A 166 -17.28 10.01 -5.69
C ASP A 166 -16.84 10.69 -6.99
N ASP A 167 -17.78 11.29 -7.72
CA ASP A 167 -17.48 11.99 -8.97
C ASP A 167 -16.68 13.28 -8.76
N ARG A 168 -16.92 14.00 -7.65
CA ARG A 168 -16.07 15.14 -7.25
C ARG A 168 -14.66 14.69 -6.92
N LEU A 169 -14.50 13.58 -6.19
CA LEU A 169 -13.19 13.02 -5.86
C LEU A 169 -12.42 12.62 -7.12
N THR A 170 -13.06 11.91 -8.04
CA THR A 170 -12.42 11.52 -9.31
C THR A 170 -11.92 12.76 -10.06
N ARG A 171 -12.75 13.80 -10.21
CA ARG A 171 -12.37 15.05 -10.89
C ARG A 171 -11.25 15.80 -10.18
N ALA A 172 -11.30 15.89 -8.85
CA ALA A 172 -10.24 16.54 -8.06
C ALA A 172 -8.88 15.84 -8.28
N ARG A 173 -8.88 14.50 -8.37
CA ARG A 173 -7.66 13.75 -8.67
C ARG A 173 -7.22 13.90 -10.11
N GLU A 174 -8.12 13.95 -11.08
CA GLU A 174 -7.78 14.26 -12.47
C GLU A 174 -7.13 15.64 -12.58
N GLN A 175 -7.65 16.64 -11.85
CA GLN A 175 -7.06 17.96 -11.77
C GLN A 175 -5.66 17.92 -11.15
N PHE A 176 -5.47 17.23 -10.02
CA PHE A 176 -4.15 17.05 -9.43
C PHE A 176 -3.15 16.36 -10.39
N LEU A 177 -3.60 15.37 -11.17
CA LEU A 177 -2.74 14.68 -12.12
C LEU A 177 -2.38 15.54 -13.33
N ALA A 178 -3.27 16.43 -13.76
CA ALA A 178 -3.01 17.37 -14.85
C ALA A 178 -2.11 18.53 -14.42
N GLU A 179 -2.37 19.07 -13.23
CA GLU A 179 -1.69 20.23 -12.65
C GLU A 179 -1.36 19.95 -11.17
N PRO A 180 -0.26 19.22 -10.90
CA PRO A 180 0.13 18.90 -9.54
C PRO A 180 0.48 20.16 -8.74
N GLY A 181 -0.16 20.31 -7.59
CA GLY A 181 0.09 21.40 -6.65
C GLY A 181 -0.44 21.04 -5.26
N VAL A 182 -0.06 21.83 -4.25
CA VAL A 182 -0.50 21.61 -2.86
C VAL A 182 -2.02 21.71 -2.76
N ASP A 183 -2.62 22.79 -3.30
CA ASP A 183 -4.06 23.00 -3.25
C ASP A 183 -4.86 21.89 -3.96
N SER A 184 -4.40 21.43 -5.13
CA SER A 184 -5.08 20.35 -5.88
C SER A 184 -4.89 18.99 -5.21
N PHE A 185 -3.77 18.77 -4.51
CA PHE A 185 -3.53 17.60 -3.68
C PHE A 185 -4.46 17.58 -2.46
N GLU A 186 -4.49 18.67 -1.69
CA GLU A 186 -5.32 18.81 -0.48
C GLU A 186 -6.80 18.64 -0.82
N ALA A 187 -7.30 19.31 -1.86
CA ALA A 187 -8.68 19.16 -2.30
C ALA A 187 -9.06 17.71 -2.65
N ALA A 188 -8.12 16.94 -3.20
CA ALA A 188 -8.35 15.54 -3.54
C ALA A 188 -8.27 14.60 -2.32
N GLU A 189 -7.36 14.86 -1.38
CA GLU A 189 -7.24 14.03 -0.17
C GLU A 189 -8.36 14.33 0.84
N ASP A 190 -8.82 15.58 0.98
CA ASP A 190 -9.99 15.95 1.80
C ASP A 190 -11.25 15.17 1.38
N LEU A 191 -11.54 15.15 0.07
CA LEU A 191 -12.66 14.38 -0.47
C LEU A 191 -12.47 12.87 -0.27
N ALA A 192 -11.23 12.38 -0.31
CA ALA A 192 -10.94 10.97 -0.10
C ALA A 192 -11.17 10.54 1.36
N ASP A 193 -10.99 11.45 2.31
CA ASP A 193 -11.22 11.22 3.74
C ASP A 193 -12.70 11.15 4.12
N GLU A 194 -13.59 11.60 3.25
CA GLU A 194 -15.04 11.36 3.36
C GLU A 194 -15.49 10.07 2.65
N ALA A 195 -14.73 9.58 1.66
CA ALA A 195 -15.14 8.54 0.71
C ALA A 195 -14.83 7.08 1.16
N TRP A 196 -15.43 6.63 2.27
CA TRP A 196 -15.21 5.28 2.82
C TRP A 196 -16.08 4.17 2.22
N THR A 197 -17.26 4.54 1.70
CA THR A 197 -18.23 3.59 1.14
C THR A 197 -17.69 2.96 -0.13
N PRO A 198 -17.65 1.62 -0.25
CA PRO A 198 -17.23 0.97 -1.49
C PRO A 198 -18.16 1.31 -2.65
N VAL A 199 -17.59 1.83 -3.74
CA VAL A 199 -18.30 2.13 -5.00
C VAL A 199 -17.47 1.60 -6.17
N PRO A 200 -18.08 1.32 -7.34
CA PRO A 200 -17.30 0.95 -8.51
C PRO A 200 -16.41 2.13 -8.98
N PRO A 201 -15.25 1.85 -9.60
CA PRO A 201 -14.42 2.91 -10.17
C PRO A 201 -15.11 3.60 -11.34
N HIS A 202 -14.74 4.86 -11.58
CA HIS A 202 -15.21 5.64 -12.70
C HIS A 202 -14.85 4.96 -14.04
N PRO A 203 -15.75 4.93 -15.04
CA PRO A 203 -15.49 4.27 -16.32
C PRO A 203 -14.21 4.75 -17.01
N ASP A 204 -13.94 6.04 -16.97
CA ASP A 204 -12.74 6.62 -17.60
C ASP A 204 -11.45 6.19 -16.88
N ALA A 205 -11.48 6.04 -15.56
CA ALA A 205 -10.34 5.53 -14.79
C ALA A 205 -10.03 4.06 -15.14
N LEU A 206 -11.08 3.24 -15.32
CA LEU A 206 -10.96 1.86 -15.79
C LEU A 206 -10.44 1.77 -17.23
N SER A 207 -10.91 2.65 -18.11
CA SER A 207 -10.43 2.76 -19.49
C SER A 207 -8.95 3.14 -19.53
N ALA A 208 -8.56 4.15 -18.75
CA ALA A 208 -7.17 4.59 -18.63
C ALA A 208 -6.26 3.45 -18.11
N LEU A 209 -6.68 2.72 -17.06
CA LEU A 209 -5.94 1.54 -16.58
C LEU A 209 -5.78 0.48 -17.67
N SER A 210 -6.83 0.25 -18.46
CA SER A 210 -6.81 -0.75 -19.53
C SER A 210 -5.87 -0.39 -20.67
N GLY A 211 -5.62 0.90 -20.89
CA GLY A 211 -4.65 1.40 -21.85
C GLY A 211 -3.18 1.33 -21.38
N LEU A 212 -2.92 1.03 -20.11
CA LEU A 212 -1.54 1.00 -19.58
C LEU A 212 -0.78 -0.27 -19.98
N ASP A 213 0.39 -0.08 -20.59
CA ASP A 213 1.39 -1.13 -20.74
C ASP A 213 2.16 -1.30 -19.42
N THR A 214 1.58 -2.12 -18.52
CA THR A 214 2.13 -2.34 -17.18
C THR A 214 3.48 -3.03 -17.18
N GLU A 215 3.75 -3.89 -18.17
CA GLU A 215 5.03 -4.57 -18.27
C GLU A 215 6.14 -3.60 -18.68
N LYS A 216 5.86 -2.73 -19.66
CA LYS A 216 6.79 -1.65 -20.03
C LYS A 216 7.02 -0.70 -18.86
N PHE A 217 5.98 -0.38 -18.10
CA PHE A 217 6.12 0.45 -16.90
C PHE A 217 6.99 -0.22 -15.84
N ALA A 218 6.74 -1.49 -15.52
CA ALA A 218 7.58 -2.29 -14.62
C ALA A 218 9.05 -2.31 -15.06
N ARG A 219 9.32 -2.51 -16.36
CA ARG A 219 10.68 -2.44 -16.92
C ARG A 219 11.33 -1.06 -16.74
N ARG A 220 10.56 0.04 -16.86
CA ARG A 220 11.05 1.41 -16.62
C ARG A 220 11.42 1.64 -15.17
N ILE A 221 10.62 1.13 -14.22
CA ILE A 221 10.94 1.16 -12.79
C ILE A 221 12.28 0.44 -12.54
N LEU A 222 12.39 -0.80 -12.99
CA LEU A 222 13.61 -1.60 -12.79
C LEU A 222 14.84 -0.95 -13.42
N LYS A 223 14.70 -0.37 -14.62
CA LYS A 223 15.77 0.39 -15.28
C LYS A 223 16.18 1.61 -14.44
N THR A 224 15.21 2.36 -13.91
CA THR A 224 15.46 3.53 -13.05
C THR A 224 16.25 3.14 -11.80
N ARG A 225 15.75 2.13 -11.06
CA ARG A 225 16.40 1.61 -9.85
C ARG A 225 17.85 1.20 -10.12
N ARG A 226 18.08 0.47 -11.22
CA ARG A 226 19.42 0.02 -11.61
C ARG A 226 20.35 1.20 -11.90
N ARG A 227 19.89 2.19 -12.67
CA ARG A 227 20.70 3.36 -13.05
C ARG A 227 21.10 4.23 -11.86
N VAL A 228 20.23 4.34 -10.85
CA VAL A 228 20.56 5.02 -9.58
C VAL A 228 21.59 4.20 -8.78
N ALA A 229 21.36 2.90 -8.60
CA ALA A 229 22.27 2.02 -7.87
C ALA A 229 23.67 1.88 -8.51
N GLU A 230 23.77 2.00 -9.84
CA GLU A 230 25.05 2.03 -10.57
C GLU A 230 25.85 3.31 -10.31
N ARG A 231 25.19 4.44 -10.00
CA ARG A 231 25.83 5.75 -9.79
C ARG A 231 26.12 6.06 -8.33
N VAL A 232 25.29 5.57 -7.41
CA VAL A 232 25.46 5.79 -5.97
C VAL A 232 25.89 4.46 -5.32
N PRO A 233 27.20 4.22 -5.17
CA PRO A 233 27.67 2.98 -4.58
C PRO A 233 27.25 2.91 -3.10
N ARG A 234 26.87 1.71 -2.63
CA ARG A 234 26.56 1.40 -1.22
C ARG A 234 25.27 2.02 -0.66
N LEU A 235 24.25 2.24 -1.50
CA LEU A 235 22.90 2.53 -1.01
C LEU A 235 22.41 1.43 -0.06
N ASP A 236 21.93 1.83 1.11
CA ASP A 236 21.17 0.94 2.01
C ASP A 236 19.74 0.80 1.48
N VAL A 237 19.53 -0.14 0.57
CA VAL A 237 18.25 -0.35 -0.11
C VAL A 237 17.29 -1.13 0.78
N VAL A 238 16.15 -0.52 1.11
CA VAL A 238 15.11 -1.11 1.95
C VAL A 238 14.31 -2.17 1.17
N ASN A 239 14.08 -1.96 -0.12
CA ASN A 239 13.22 -2.81 -0.94
C ASN A 239 13.94 -3.51 -2.11
N PRO A 240 14.96 -4.35 -1.84
CA PRO A 240 15.74 -4.99 -2.89
C PRO A 240 14.86 -5.85 -3.81
N GLY A 241 15.05 -5.73 -5.13
CA GLY A 241 14.31 -6.51 -6.13
C GLY A 241 12.84 -6.11 -6.33
N ALA A 242 12.30 -5.14 -5.58
CA ALA A 242 10.91 -4.71 -5.74
C ALA A 242 10.68 -4.00 -7.08
N VAL A 243 9.53 -4.29 -7.71
CA VAL A 243 9.03 -3.55 -8.88
C VAL A 243 8.19 -2.35 -8.40
N CYS A 244 8.87 -1.46 -7.69
CA CYS A 244 8.33 -0.31 -6.94
C CYS A 244 9.38 0.83 -6.96
N PRO A 245 9.05 2.10 -6.71
CA PRO A 245 10.01 3.15 -6.35
C PRO A 245 11.20 2.66 -5.52
N LEU A 246 12.41 3.17 -5.82
CA LEU A 246 13.60 2.85 -5.01
C LEU A 246 13.45 3.50 -3.63
N VAL A 247 13.53 2.68 -2.59
CA VAL A 247 13.47 3.15 -1.20
C VAL A 247 14.79 2.83 -0.54
N ILE A 248 15.39 3.85 0.06
CA ILE A 248 16.67 3.76 0.75
C ILE A 248 16.53 4.20 2.20
N ARG A 249 17.46 3.74 3.02
CA ARG A 249 17.63 4.21 4.38
C ARG A 249 18.84 5.16 4.43
N ASP A 250 18.63 6.37 4.92
CA ASP A 250 19.70 7.36 5.05
C ASP A 250 19.53 8.22 6.31
N PRO A 251 20.58 8.45 7.12
CA PRO A 251 20.52 9.34 8.29
C PRO A 251 19.96 10.74 8.01
N HIS A 252 20.13 11.26 6.79
CA HIS A 252 19.70 12.59 6.34
C HIS A 252 18.50 12.51 5.38
N ALA A 253 17.68 11.45 5.45
CA ALA A 253 16.57 11.22 4.51
C ALA A 253 15.65 12.44 4.32
N ASP A 254 15.33 13.17 5.39
CA ASP A 254 14.45 14.35 5.32
C ASP A 254 15.13 15.52 4.60
N GLU A 255 16.41 15.80 4.90
CA GLU A 255 17.19 16.85 4.23
C GLU A 255 17.37 16.54 2.73
N LEU A 256 17.60 15.28 2.40
CA LEU A 256 17.69 14.80 1.03
C LEU A 256 16.34 14.91 0.32
N ALA A 257 15.23 14.59 0.99
CA ALA A 257 13.90 14.78 0.43
C ALA A 257 13.63 16.25 0.11
N ASP A 258 13.99 17.17 1.00
CA ASP A 258 13.85 18.62 0.81
C ASP A 258 14.73 19.15 -0.34
N GLU A 259 15.95 18.62 -0.48
CA GLU A 259 16.82 18.94 -1.62
C GLU A 259 16.20 18.46 -2.93
N LEU A 260 15.78 17.20 -3.02
CA LEU A 260 15.13 16.66 -4.22
C LEU A 260 13.85 17.44 -4.55
N PHE A 261 13.07 17.83 -3.54
CA PHE A 261 11.86 18.65 -3.69
C PHE A 261 12.15 20.01 -4.32
N ARG A 262 13.24 20.68 -3.91
CA ARG A 262 13.67 21.96 -4.50
C ARG A 262 13.99 21.86 -5.99
N HIS A 263 14.32 20.67 -6.48
CA HIS A 263 14.48 20.37 -7.90
C HIS A 263 13.24 19.76 -8.57
N GLY A 264 12.07 19.84 -7.92
CA GLY A 264 10.80 19.34 -8.45
C GLY A 264 10.65 17.82 -8.43
N MET A 265 11.46 17.10 -7.64
CA MET A 265 11.34 15.65 -7.48
C MET A 265 10.64 15.29 -6.18
N VAL A 266 9.52 14.57 -6.30
CA VAL A 266 8.71 14.15 -5.15
C VAL A 266 8.62 12.63 -5.10
N GLY A 267 8.90 12.07 -3.92
CA GLY A 267 8.67 10.66 -3.64
C GLY A 267 7.17 10.34 -3.60
N PRO A 268 6.70 9.29 -4.29
CA PRO A 268 5.26 9.00 -4.39
C PRO A 268 4.65 8.37 -3.12
N ILE A 269 5.50 7.92 -2.19
CA ILE A 269 5.08 7.17 -1.00
C ILE A 269 5.90 7.67 0.19
N HIS A 270 5.24 8.39 1.09
CA HIS A 270 5.80 8.94 2.33
C HIS A 270 4.78 8.78 3.45
N TRP A 271 5.23 8.49 4.67
CA TRP A 271 4.39 8.50 5.86
C TRP A 271 5.14 9.13 7.02
N ASP A 272 4.58 10.23 7.52
CA ASP A 272 4.99 10.78 8.79
C ASP A 272 4.61 9.84 9.94
N ARG A 273 5.31 10.01 11.07
CA ARG A 273 4.95 9.33 12.29
C ARG A 273 3.51 9.74 12.68
N PRO A 274 2.57 8.78 12.82
CA PRO A 274 1.22 9.12 13.20
C PRO A 274 1.17 9.65 14.65
N GLU A 275 0.46 10.76 14.85
CA GLU A 275 0.36 11.46 16.14
C GLU A 275 -0.28 10.61 17.24
N HIS A 276 -1.17 9.68 16.88
CA HIS A 276 -1.86 8.80 17.82
C HIS A 276 -0.99 7.66 18.36
N LEU A 277 0.22 7.44 17.83
CA LEU A 277 1.12 6.42 18.36
C LEU A 277 1.73 6.87 19.69
N PRO A 278 1.73 6.02 20.74
CA PRO A 278 2.32 6.35 22.03
C PRO A 278 3.76 6.83 21.92
N ALA A 279 4.15 7.78 22.78
CA ALA A 279 5.54 8.20 22.91
C ALA A 279 6.45 6.98 23.16
N GLY A 280 7.50 6.82 22.37
CA GLY A 280 8.41 5.67 22.44
C GLY A 280 7.99 4.43 21.64
N ALA A 281 6.82 4.42 21.00
CA ALA A 281 6.50 3.38 20.01
C ALA A 281 7.52 3.43 18.87
N ALA A 282 8.13 2.29 18.54
CA ALA A 282 9.08 2.19 17.44
C ALA A 282 8.37 2.52 16.11
N TRP A 283 8.79 3.62 15.47
CA TRP A 283 8.37 4.00 14.14
C TRP A 283 9.63 4.04 13.26
N PRO A 284 9.68 3.28 12.16
CA PRO A 284 10.76 3.39 11.19
C PRO A 284 10.90 4.83 10.67
N GLU A 285 12.07 5.42 10.93
CA GLU A 285 12.50 6.72 10.44
C GLU A 285 13.60 6.54 9.38
N ARG A 286 14.08 7.65 8.83
CA ARG A 286 15.25 7.70 7.92
C ARG A 286 15.00 6.94 6.61
N ILE A 287 13.79 7.04 6.09
CA ILE A 287 13.36 6.37 4.85
C ILE A 287 13.17 7.43 3.77
N LEU A 288 13.87 7.28 2.66
CA LEU A 288 13.68 8.13 1.48
C LEU A 288 13.11 7.30 0.32
N CYS A 289 11.98 7.73 -0.21
CA CYS A 289 11.36 7.15 -1.40
C CYS A 289 11.64 8.03 -2.62
N LEU A 290 12.36 7.50 -3.61
CA LEU A 290 12.67 8.22 -4.84
C LEU A 290 11.49 8.16 -5.83
N PRO A 291 11.40 9.07 -6.82
CA PRO A 291 10.36 8.99 -7.83
C PRO A 291 10.38 7.66 -8.60
N THR A 292 9.19 7.19 -9.00
CA THR A 292 8.98 5.85 -9.59
C THR A 292 9.80 5.59 -10.86
N VAL A 293 9.89 6.60 -11.72
CA VAL A 293 10.63 6.56 -12.99
C VAL A 293 11.36 7.87 -13.17
N LEU A 294 12.64 7.80 -13.52
CA LEU A 294 13.50 8.96 -13.73
C LEU A 294 14.09 8.92 -15.15
N ASP A 295 14.30 10.09 -15.75
CA ASP A 295 15.03 10.22 -17.01
C ASP A 295 16.56 10.17 -16.82
N GLU A 296 17.36 10.71 -17.75
CA GLU A 296 18.82 10.75 -17.57
C GLU A 296 19.26 11.82 -16.59
N SER A 297 18.85 13.07 -16.83
CA SER A 297 19.14 14.23 -15.99
C SER A 297 18.70 14.05 -14.55
N GLN A 298 17.50 13.49 -14.33
CA GLN A 298 16.99 13.28 -12.97
C GLN A 298 17.79 12.22 -12.21
N VAL A 299 18.30 11.18 -12.90
CA VAL A 299 19.17 10.18 -12.27
C VAL A 299 20.53 10.78 -11.90
N GLU A 300 21.07 11.65 -12.75
CA GLU A 300 22.33 12.37 -12.45
C GLU A 300 22.17 13.27 -11.23
N LEU A 301 21.08 14.03 -11.19
CA LEU A 301 20.75 14.87 -10.04
C LEU A 301 20.53 14.07 -8.75
N VAL A 302 19.77 12.97 -8.81
CA VAL A 302 19.63 12.06 -7.66
C VAL A 302 21.00 11.55 -7.21
N ALA A 303 21.88 11.19 -8.15
CA ALA A 303 23.20 10.73 -7.78
C ALA A 303 24.06 11.82 -7.13
N GLU A 304 23.96 13.07 -7.59
CA GLU A 304 24.63 14.22 -6.99
C GLU A 304 24.13 14.46 -5.56
N VAL A 305 22.81 14.50 -5.37
CA VAL A 305 22.19 14.74 -4.05
C VAL A 305 22.49 13.62 -3.05
N LEU A 306 22.51 12.37 -3.50
CA LEU A 306 22.77 11.20 -2.64
C LEU A 306 24.27 10.90 -2.47
N SER A 307 25.15 11.62 -3.16
CA SER A 307 26.59 11.47 -2.98
C SER A 307 27.05 12.31 -1.76
N PRO A 308 27.83 11.72 -0.84
CA PRO A 308 28.31 12.41 0.35
C PRO A 308 29.36 13.50 0.07
#